data_AF-B2JL20-F1
#
_entry.id   AF-B2JL20-F1
#
_cell.length_a   1.000
_cell.length_b   1.000
_cell.length_c   1.000
_cell.angle_alpha   90.00
_cell.angle_beta   90.00
_cell.angle_gamma   90.00
#
_symmetry.space_group_name_H-M   'P 1'
#
loop_
_entity.id
_entity.type
_entity.pdbx_description
1 polymer ?
#
loop_
_entity_poly.entity_id
_entity_poly.type
_entity_poly.pdbx_seq_one_letter_code
_entity_poly.pdbx_strand_id
1 'polypeptide(L)'
;MSRKFAGDTDHGSVLSMVEFKFDSTAKGSFEGYASVFNNIDSYGDIMLPGAFEESIAKKDAVPMLFNHWIDNLIGKAANLKEDEIGLKFNGRLTPGASMSTDVYQHMKAGALDGVSIGYRVQPGGADMDGKVRTLSRVDLLEISMVISPANKSARANLGSLKSDLDPDEMKSLADAEAWLRDANGWSRIEAKVYIARVRDMVLRDAGLSDDSATVVKTDPDDVALATFLRDFKFNL
;
A
#
# COMPACT_ATOMS: atom_id res chain seq x y z
N MET A 1 18.98 -31.04 -51.03
CA MET A 1 19.31 -29.73 -50.41
C MET A 1 18.01 -29.05 -49.98
N SER A 2 18.01 -28.51 -48.76
CA SER A 2 16.86 -28.21 -47.90
C SER A 2 15.82 -27.22 -48.42
N ARG A 3 14.55 -27.48 -48.06
CA ARG A 3 13.43 -26.52 -48.08
C ARG A 3 13.69 -25.44 -47.02
N LYS A 4 13.59 -24.15 -47.38
CA LYS A 4 13.48 -23.04 -46.42
C LYS A 4 12.00 -22.74 -46.18
N PHE A 5 11.55 -22.93 -44.95
CA PHE A 5 10.26 -22.45 -44.47
C PHE A 5 10.43 -21.03 -43.92
N ALA A 6 9.46 -20.17 -44.27
CA ALA A 6 9.25 -18.85 -43.70
C ALA A 6 8.67 -18.96 -42.28
N GLY A 7 8.94 -17.94 -41.46
CA GLY A 7 8.38 -17.77 -40.13
C GLY A 7 9.14 -16.69 -39.38
N ASP A 8 8.99 -15.44 -39.81
CA ASP A 8 9.42 -14.29 -39.02
C ASP A 8 8.20 -13.85 -38.19
N THR A 9 8.12 -14.33 -36.94
CA THR A 9 7.12 -13.90 -35.97
C THR A 9 7.74 -12.83 -35.08
N ASP A 10 7.27 -11.61 -35.31
CA ASP A 10 7.42 -10.45 -34.44
C ASP A 10 6.96 -10.81 -33.01
N HIS A 11 7.92 -11.02 -32.11
CA HIS A 11 7.69 -11.05 -30.67
C HIS A 11 8.04 -9.68 -30.10
N GLY A 12 7.27 -8.67 -30.52
CA GLY A 12 7.16 -7.40 -29.83
C GLY A 12 6.75 -7.64 -28.38
N SER A 13 7.75 -7.62 -27.49
CA SER A 13 7.65 -7.70 -26.04
C SER A 13 6.56 -6.77 -25.50
N VAL A 14 5.42 -7.33 -25.14
CA VAL A 14 4.35 -6.67 -24.39
C VAL A 14 4.74 -6.65 -22.91
N LEU A 15 5.74 -5.84 -22.58
CA LEU A 15 6.00 -5.41 -21.20
C LEU A 15 5.85 -3.89 -21.18
N SER A 16 4.61 -3.43 -21.38
CA SER A 16 4.25 -2.10 -20.94
C SER A 16 4.46 -2.08 -19.42
N MET A 17 5.53 -1.43 -18.98
CA MET A 17 5.74 -1.07 -17.59
C MET A 17 4.46 -0.37 -17.10
N VAL A 18 3.69 -1.08 -16.29
CA VAL A 18 2.67 -0.46 -15.46
C VAL A 18 3.47 0.41 -14.49
N GLU A 19 3.47 1.73 -14.72
CA GLU A 19 3.84 2.70 -13.69
C GLU A 19 3.02 2.36 -12.45
N PHE A 20 3.65 1.71 -11.49
CA PHE A 20 2.99 1.35 -10.25
C PHE A 20 2.98 2.60 -9.38
N LYS A 21 2.02 3.50 -9.63
CA LYS A 21 1.77 4.63 -8.75
C LYS A 21 1.44 4.09 -7.37
N PHE A 22 2.28 4.42 -6.38
CA PHE A 22 2.01 4.07 -5.00
C PHE A 22 0.73 4.80 -4.58
N ASP A 23 -0.35 4.05 -4.39
CA ASP A 23 -1.59 4.59 -3.87
C ASP A 23 -1.53 4.66 -2.34
N SER A 24 -1.28 5.86 -1.83
CA SER A 24 -1.23 6.15 -0.39
C SER A 24 -2.59 6.11 0.29
N THR A 25 -3.70 5.95 -0.45
CA THR A 25 -5.07 5.92 0.09
C THR A 25 -5.59 4.50 0.29
N ALA A 26 -5.08 3.54 -0.48
CA ALA A 26 -5.60 2.19 -0.44
C ALA A 26 -5.28 1.47 0.89
N LYS A 27 -6.11 0.50 1.28
CA LYS A 27 -5.95 -0.33 2.50
C LYS A 27 -4.58 -1.01 2.62
N GLY A 28 -3.94 -0.92 3.78
CA GLY A 28 -2.64 -1.54 4.06
C GLY A 28 -1.47 -0.72 3.50
N SER A 29 -1.72 0.48 3.00
CA SER A 29 -0.69 1.50 2.79
C SER A 29 -0.35 2.19 4.12
N PHE A 30 0.93 2.47 4.35
CA PHE A 30 1.43 3.19 5.52
C PHE A 30 2.78 3.86 5.23
N GLU A 31 3.25 4.70 6.14
CA GLU A 31 4.56 5.34 6.11
C GLU A 31 5.40 4.93 7.31
N GLY A 32 6.71 5.12 7.24
CA GLY A 32 7.60 4.90 8.38
C GLY A 32 9.05 5.27 8.11
N TYR A 33 9.88 5.04 9.12
CA TYR A 33 11.33 5.09 9.03
C TYR A 33 11.90 3.68 9.14
N ALA A 34 12.60 3.26 8.10
CA ALA A 34 13.21 1.92 8.02
C ALA A 34 14.57 1.86 8.75
N SER A 35 15.26 3.00 8.85
CA SER A 35 16.47 3.18 9.63
C SER A 35 16.55 4.63 10.09
N VAL A 36 16.99 4.88 11.32
CA VAL A 36 17.24 6.22 11.87
C VAL A 36 18.74 6.43 11.96
N PHE A 37 19.22 7.60 11.57
CA PHE A 37 20.65 7.88 11.47
C PHE A 37 21.27 8.23 12.82
N ASN A 38 22.60 8.08 12.88
CA ASN A 38 23.45 8.55 13.98
C ASN A 38 23.09 7.98 15.37
N ASN A 39 22.43 6.83 15.43
CA ASN A 39 22.23 6.06 16.64
C ASN A 39 22.95 4.70 16.55
N ILE A 40 23.31 4.14 17.70
CA ILE A 40 23.88 2.79 17.79
C ILE A 40 22.73 1.80 17.90
N ASP A 41 22.66 0.84 16.99
CA ASP A 41 21.65 -0.21 17.00
C ASP A 41 22.04 -1.39 17.93
N SER A 42 21.18 -2.41 18.04
CA SER A 42 21.44 -3.55 18.91
C SER A 42 22.63 -4.44 18.50
N TYR A 43 23.14 -4.29 17.27
CA TYR A 43 24.31 -5.00 16.76
C TYR A 43 25.59 -4.17 16.81
N GLY A 44 25.49 -2.92 17.25
CA GLY A 44 26.62 -1.99 17.29
C GLY A 44 26.82 -1.22 16.00
N ASP A 45 25.84 -1.20 15.08
CA ASP A 45 25.93 -0.43 13.85
C ASP A 45 25.45 1.01 14.06
N ILE A 46 26.12 1.98 13.43
CA ILE A 46 25.66 3.36 13.26
C ILE A 46 25.44 3.60 11.77
N MET A 47 24.22 3.92 11.37
CA MET A 47 23.92 4.32 9.99
C MET A 47 24.12 5.82 9.84
N LEU A 48 24.95 6.26 8.90
CA LEU A 48 25.15 7.68 8.60
C LEU A 48 24.12 8.21 7.58
N PRO A 49 23.79 9.50 7.60
CA PRO A 49 23.13 10.16 6.48
C PRO A 49 23.96 9.97 5.19
N GLY A 50 23.29 9.77 4.06
CA GLY A 50 23.93 9.45 2.78
C GLY A 50 24.14 7.95 2.54
N ALA A 51 23.96 7.09 3.56
CA ALA A 51 24.33 5.68 3.45
C ALA A 51 23.51 4.89 2.42
N PHE A 52 22.29 5.30 2.13
CA PHE A 52 21.39 4.66 1.18
C PHE A 52 21.29 5.39 -0.17
N GLU A 53 21.82 6.62 -0.31
CA GLU A 53 21.66 7.47 -1.51
C GLU A 53 21.90 6.72 -2.82
N GLU A 54 23.04 6.04 -2.94
CA GLU A 54 23.39 5.29 -4.14
C GLU A 54 22.47 4.09 -4.41
N SER A 55 21.91 3.50 -3.36
CA SER A 55 21.05 2.31 -3.47
C SER A 55 19.64 2.70 -3.90
N ILE A 56 19.07 3.73 -3.27
CA ILE A 56 17.70 4.19 -3.56
C ILE A 56 17.63 4.97 -4.88
N ALA A 57 18.72 5.58 -5.34
CA ALA A 57 18.78 6.18 -6.68
C ALA A 57 18.63 5.16 -7.81
N LYS A 58 18.84 3.86 -7.53
CA LYS A 58 18.78 2.77 -8.52
C LYS A 58 17.50 1.93 -8.38
N LYS A 59 16.65 2.21 -7.39
CA LYS A 59 15.52 1.34 -7.01
C LYS A 59 14.28 2.17 -6.71
N ASP A 60 13.21 1.92 -7.46
CA ASP A 60 11.90 2.54 -7.19
C ASP A 60 11.20 1.93 -5.97
N ALA A 61 11.51 0.66 -5.67
CA ALA A 61 10.95 -0.07 -4.55
C ALA A 61 11.86 -1.24 -4.12
N VAL A 62 11.66 -1.72 -2.89
CA VAL A 62 12.24 -2.96 -2.37
C VAL A 62 11.15 -3.89 -1.83
N PRO A 63 11.39 -5.21 -1.78
CA PRO A 63 10.47 -6.15 -1.14
C PRO A 63 10.20 -5.76 0.31
N MET A 64 8.96 -5.98 0.75
CA MET A 64 8.61 -5.89 2.15
C MET A 64 8.36 -7.27 2.73
N LEU A 65 9.14 -7.65 3.75
CA LEU A 65 9.06 -8.98 4.38
C LEU A 65 8.53 -8.90 5.81
N PHE A 66 8.24 -10.06 6.40
CA PHE A 66 8.03 -10.20 7.83
C PHE A 66 9.19 -10.97 8.48
N ASN A 67 9.83 -10.37 9.49
CA ASN A 67 10.98 -10.94 10.24
C ASN A 67 12.15 -11.39 9.36
N HIS A 68 12.42 -10.69 8.24
CA HIS A 68 13.50 -11.00 7.29
C HIS A 68 13.39 -12.38 6.60
N TRP A 69 12.25 -13.07 6.71
CA TRP A 69 12.06 -14.36 6.06
C TRP A 69 11.59 -14.13 4.62
N ILE A 70 12.38 -14.60 3.65
CA ILE A 70 12.11 -14.40 2.22
C ILE A 70 10.78 -15.03 1.80
N ASP A 71 10.41 -16.15 2.42
CA ASP A 71 9.12 -16.83 2.19
C ASP A 71 7.92 -16.04 2.75
N ASN A 72 8.18 -15.02 3.58
CA ASN A 72 7.17 -14.12 4.13
C ASN A 72 7.16 -12.77 3.40
N LEU A 73 7.06 -12.79 2.07
CA LEU A 73 6.84 -11.59 1.29
C LEU A 73 5.45 -11.02 1.56
N ILE A 74 5.39 -9.91 2.29
CA ILE A 74 4.13 -9.28 2.72
C ILE A 74 3.74 -8.05 1.90
N GLY A 75 4.62 -7.57 1.01
CA GLY A 75 4.35 -6.36 0.25
C GLY A 75 5.59 -5.75 -0.39
N LYS A 76 5.56 -4.42 -0.53
CA LYS A 76 6.69 -3.63 -1.02
C LYS A 76 6.80 -2.29 -0.30
N ALA A 77 8.02 -1.80 -0.19
CA ALA A 77 8.33 -0.45 0.26
C ALA A 77 8.81 0.39 -0.93
N ALA A 78 8.21 1.56 -1.13
CA ALA A 78 8.49 2.48 -2.23
C ALA A 78 8.63 3.91 -1.70
N ASN A 79 8.82 4.88 -2.60
CA ASN A 79 9.06 6.30 -2.25
C ASN A 79 10.18 6.45 -1.21
N LEU A 80 11.26 5.69 -1.40
CA LEU A 80 12.40 5.65 -0.52
C LEU A 80 13.12 7.00 -0.56
N LYS A 81 13.31 7.62 0.59
CA LYS A 81 13.97 8.93 0.69
C LYS A 81 14.70 9.07 2.01
N GLU A 82 15.90 9.62 1.96
CA GLU A 82 16.60 10.07 3.16
C GLU A 82 16.16 11.49 3.55
N ASP A 83 16.01 11.72 4.84
CA ASP A 83 15.88 13.05 5.44
C ASP A 83 16.82 13.19 6.65
N GLU A 84 16.68 14.28 7.42
CA GLU A 84 17.52 14.56 8.59
C GLU A 84 17.39 13.50 9.70
N ILE A 85 16.31 12.70 9.69
CA ILE A 85 16.02 11.68 10.69
C ILE A 85 16.57 10.33 10.23
N GLY A 86 16.27 9.92 9.00
CA GLY A 86 16.48 8.55 8.57
C GLY A 86 16.08 8.23 7.15
N LEU A 87 16.02 6.93 6.85
CA LEU A 87 15.45 6.39 5.62
C LEU A 87 13.92 6.30 5.77
N LYS A 88 13.21 7.27 5.20
CA LYS A 88 11.75 7.28 5.10
C LYS A 88 11.29 6.38 3.95
N PHE A 89 10.15 5.70 4.14
CA PHE A 89 9.51 4.90 3.11
C PHE A 89 7.99 4.94 3.19
N ASN A 90 7.36 4.52 2.10
CA ASN A 90 5.94 4.21 2.00
C ASN A 90 5.76 2.69 1.80
N GLY A 91 5.13 2.02 2.75
CA GLY A 91 4.85 0.59 2.71
C GLY A 91 3.47 0.28 2.14
N ARG A 92 3.38 -0.78 1.34
CA ARG A 92 2.11 -1.36 0.87
C ARG A 92 2.08 -2.86 1.16
N LEU A 93 1.17 -3.30 2.01
CA LEU A 93 0.87 -4.72 2.21
C LEU A 93 0.14 -5.30 0.99
N THR A 94 0.49 -6.53 0.59
CA THR A 94 -0.15 -7.26 -0.50
C THR A 94 -1.60 -7.62 -0.13
N PRO A 95 -2.62 -7.09 -0.83
CA PRO A 95 -4.01 -7.43 -0.55
C PRO A 95 -4.28 -8.92 -0.76
N GLY A 96 -5.03 -9.54 0.16
CA GLY A 96 -5.46 -10.94 0.06
C GLY A 96 -4.41 -12.00 0.42
N ALA A 97 -3.12 -11.63 0.59
CA ALA A 97 -2.12 -12.55 1.12
C ALA A 97 -2.36 -12.78 2.63
N SER A 98 -2.27 -14.03 3.09
CA SER A 98 -2.57 -14.39 4.48
C SER A 98 -1.64 -13.69 5.47
N MET A 99 -0.32 -13.81 5.28
CA MET A 99 0.67 -13.15 6.14
C MET A 99 0.54 -11.62 6.14
N SER A 100 0.27 -11.01 4.97
CA SER A 100 -0.02 -9.58 4.87
C SER A 100 -1.26 -9.19 5.67
N THR A 101 -2.29 -10.05 5.69
CA THR A 101 -3.51 -9.83 6.46
C THR A 101 -3.23 -9.92 7.95
N ASP A 102 -2.48 -10.91 8.40
CA ASP A 102 -2.10 -11.06 9.82
C ASP A 102 -1.26 -9.86 10.30
N VAL A 103 -0.25 -9.46 9.52
CA VAL A 103 0.57 -8.27 9.80
C VAL A 103 -0.30 -7.01 9.87
N TYR A 104 -1.21 -6.81 8.91
CA TYR A 104 -2.14 -5.68 8.93
C TYR A 104 -2.98 -5.64 10.21
N GLN A 105 -3.53 -6.78 10.65
CA GLN A 105 -4.35 -6.83 11.88
C GLN A 105 -3.49 -6.53 13.13
N HIS A 106 -2.27 -7.03 13.20
CA HIS A 106 -1.35 -6.71 14.31
C HIS A 106 -0.94 -5.24 14.32
N MET A 107 -0.70 -4.64 13.16
CA MET A 107 -0.44 -3.20 13.04
C MET A 107 -1.68 -2.38 13.48
N LYS A 108 -2.87 -2.74 13.00
CA LYS A 108 -4.13 -2.08 13.39
C LYS A 108 -4.39 -2.18 14.90
N ALA A 109 -4.05 -3.31 15.51
CA ALA A 109 -4.17 -3.54 16.95
C ALA A 109 -3.09 -2.81 17.78
N GLY A 110 -2.13 -2.13 17.15
CA GLY A 110 -1.02 -1.48 17.86
C GLY A 110 0.04 -2.45 18.40
N ALA A 111 -0.03 -3.72 18.01
CA ALA A 111 0.87 -4.76 18.52
C ALA A 111 2.16 -4.90 17.70
N LEU A 112 2.21 -4.33 16.50
CA LEU A 112 3.35 -4.43 15.58
C LEU A 112 3.58 -3.10 14.87
N ASP A 113 4.67 -2.42 15.22
CA ASP A 113 5.12 -1.18 14.57
C ASP A 113 6.62 -1.22 14.20
N GLY A 114 7.33 -2.28 14.57
CA GLY A 114 8.76 -2.41 14.35
C GLY A 114 9.12 -2.56 12.88
N VAL A 115 10.15 -1.82 12.45
CA VAL A 115 10.72 -1.93 11.11
C VAL A 115 12.21 -2.21 11.19
N SER A 116 12.72 -2.98 10.24
CA SER A 116 14.14 -3.26 10.08
C SER A 116 14.52 -3.29 8.61
N ILE A 117 15.82 -3.35 8.32
CA ILE A 117 16.36 -3.39 6.97
C ILE A 117 17.27 -4.60 6.79
N GLY A 118 17.20 -5.18 5.60
CA GLY A 118 18.21 -6.09 5.08
C GLY A 118 19.09 -5.30 4.14
N TYR A 119 20.41 -5.38 4.33
CA TYR A 119 21.35 -4.62 3.53
C TYR A 119 22.67 -5.37 3.30
N ARG A 120 23.44 -4.91 2.33
CA ARG A 120 24.83 -5.31 2.11
C ARG A 120 25.74 -4.10 2.20
N VAL A 121 26.83 -4.19 2.96
CA VAL A 121 27.83 -3.12 3.03
C VAL A 121 28.60 -3.03 1.71
N GLN A 122 28.69 -1.84 1.13
CA GLN A 122 29.49 -1.61 -0.07
C GLN A 122 31.00 -1.55 0.27
N PRO A 123 31.91 -1.83 -0.68
CA PRO A 123 33.35 -1.68 -0.45
C PRO A 123 33.71 -0.29 0.09
N GLY A 124 34.43 -0.25 1.22
CA GLY A 124 34.78 1.00 1.91
C GLY A 124 33.56 1.78 2.43
N GLY A 125 32.40 1.14 2.59
CA GLY A 125 31.18 1.72 3.14
C GLY A 125 31.01 1.49 4.63
N ALA A 126 32.04 0.96 5.31
CA ALA A 126 32.03 0.76 6.75
C ALA A 126 33.40 1.08 7.36
N ASP A 127 33.37 1.62 8.57
CA ASP A 127 34.54 1.81 9.43
C ASP A 127 34.28 1.18 10.81
N MET A 128 35.32 0.66 11.45
CA MET A 128 35.22 -0.04 12.73
C MET A 128 35.95 0.72 13.82
N ASP A 129 35.23 1.05 14.90
CA ASP A 129 35.79 1.57 16.14
C ASP A 129 35.44 0.64 17.30
N GLY A 130 36.39 -0.23 17.66
CA GLY A 130 36.21 -1.25 18.68
C GLY A 130 35.11 -2.25 18.32
N LYS A 131 33.95 -2.13 18.97
CA LYS A 131 32.76 -2.97 18.72
C LYS A 131 31.67 -2.26 17.91
N VAL A 132 31.88 -0.99 17.59
CA VAL A 132 30.92 -0.16 16.85
C VAL A 132 31.34 -0.09 15.40
N ARG A 133 30.40 -0.33 14.49
CA ARG A 133 30.61 -0.22 13.04
C ARG A 133 29.83 0.96 12.50
N THR A 134 30.52 1.93 11.94
CA THR A 134 29.88 3.07 11.27
C THR A 134 29.69 2.76 9.80
N LEU A 135 28.46 2.87 9.30
CA LEU A 135 28.04 2.53 7.94
C LEU A 135 27.77 3.80 7.15
N SER A 136 28.55 4.03 6.10
CA SER A 136 28.49 5.20 5.24
C SER A 136 28.01 4.89 3.82
N ARG A 137 28.04 3.63 3.38
CA ARG A 137 27.48 3.17 2.10
C ARG A 137 26.98 1.73 2.19
N VAL A 138 25.70 1.54 1.96
CA VAL A 138 25.05 0.23 1.94
C VAL A 138 24.17 0.06 0.71
N ASP A 139 23.96 -1.18 0.30
CA ASP A 139 22.95 -1.56 -0.66
C ASP A 139 21.73 -2.10 0.07
N LEU A 140 20.60 -1.38 0.00
CA LEU A 140 19.33 -1.77 0.61
C LEU A 140 18.72 -2.93 -0.17
N LEU A 141 18.50 -4.07 0.49
CA LEU A 141 17.97 -5.27 -0.14
C LEU A 141 16.47 -5.42 0.09
N GLU A 142 16.01 -5.14 1.32
CA GLU A 142 14.61 -5.26 1.71
C GLU A 142 14.31 -4.41 2.95
N ILE A 143 13.02 -4.15 3.18
CA ILE A 143 12.51 -3.56 4.42
C ILE A 143 11.57 -4.58 5.05
N SER A 144 11.74 -4.87 6.34
CA SER A 144 10.92 -5.86 7.05
C SER A 144 10.07 -5.22 8.13
N MET A 145 8.82 -5.64 8.24
CA MET A 145 8.08 -5.54 9.49
C MET A 145 8.64 -6.58 10.46
N VAL A 146 9.00 -6.16 11.67
CA VAL A 146 9.64 -7.05 12.66
C VAL A 146 9.11 -6.82 14.06
N ILE A 147 9.11 -7.89 14.86
CA ILE A 147 8.71 -7.81 16.27
C ILE A 147 9.76 -7.06 17.10
N SER A 148 11.04 -7.25 16.78
CA SER A 148 12.16 -6.60 17.48
C SER A 148 13.14 -5.98 16.50
N PRO A 149 13.02 -4.67 16.22
CA PRO A 149 13.99 -3.92 15.41
C PRO A 149 15.39 -3.96 16.00
N ALA A 150 16.39 -4.02 15.12
CA ALA A 150 17.77 -3.74 15.46
C ALA A 150 17.93 -2.27 15.86
N ASN A 151 17.54 -1.37 14.97
CA ASN A 151 17.41 0.05 15.25
C ASN A 151 16.09 0.31 16.01
N LYS A 152 16.17 0.56 17.32
CA LYS A 152 14.98 0.75 18.17
C LYS A 152 14.15 1.98 17.81
N SER A 153 14.63 2.88 16.95
CA SER A 153 13.86 4.05 16.47
C SER A 153 13.22 3.82 15.10
N ALA A 154 13.56 2.74 14.39
CA ALA A 154 12.92 2.40 13.12
C ALA A 154 11.50 1.85 13.36
N ARG A 155 10.50 2.59 12.87
CA ARG A 155 9.08 2.34 13.12
C ARG A 155 8.19 2.66 11.94
N ALA A 156 7.14 1.88 11.79
CA ALA A 156 5.97 2.21 11.00
C ALA A 156 5.14 3.23 11.77
N ASN A 157 4.67 4.26 11.09
CA ASN A 157 3.70 5.21 11.63
C ASN A 157 2.31 4.58 11.57
N LEU A 158 1.87 3.95 12.66
CA LEU A 158 0.54 3.31 12.73
C LEU A 158 -0.61 4.28 12.47
N GLY A 159 -0.46 5.58 12.78
CA GLY A 159 -1.46 6.60 12.47
C GLY A 159 -1.61 6.89 10.96
N SER A 160 -0.66 6.44 10.15
CA SER A 160 -0.74 6.51 8.68
C SER A 160 -1.32 5.25 8.03
N LEU A 161 -1.51 4.17 8.80
CA LEU A 161 -2.02 2.90 8.29
C LEU A 161 -3.43 3.09 7.76
N LYS A 162 -3.59 2.87 6.46
CA LYS A 162 -4.90 2.93 5.81
C LYS A 162 -5.66 1.65 6.09
N SER A 163 -6.84 1.78 6.66
CA SER A 163 -7.80 0.70 6.77
C SER A 163 -8.77 0.70 5.59
N ASP A 164 -9.50 -0.40 5.42
CA ASP A 164 -10.80 -0.30 4.75
C ASP A 164 -11.65 0.64 5.59
N LEU A 165 -12.48 1.45 4.93
CA LEU A 165 -13.37 2.38 5.60
C LEU A 165 -14.19 1.64 6.66
N ASP A 166 -14.04 2.09 7.91
CA ASP A 166 -14.87 1.65 9.01
C ASP A 166 -16.27 2.25 8.80
N PRO A 167 -17.36 1.47 8.82
CA PRO A 167 -18.72 2.01 8.72
C PRO A 167 -19.00 3.11 9.77
N ASP A 168 -18.37 3.03 10.95
CA ASP A 168 -18.50 4.05 12.00
C ASP A 168 -17.66 5.32 11.72
N GLU A 169 -16.70 5.24 10.79
CA GLU A 169 -15.92 6.39 10.30
C GLU A 169 -16.50 7.01 9.02
N MET A 170 -17.53 6.40 8.39
CA MET A 170 -18.28 7.02 7.29
C MET A 170 -19.09 8.23 7.81
N LYS A 171 -18.45 9.39 7.82
CA LYS A 171 -19.06 10.65 8.27
C LYS A 171 -19.89 11.32 7.18
N SER A 172 -19.76 10.89 5.93
CA SER A 172 -20.46 11.49 4.80
C SER A 172 -20.81 10.51 3.69
N LEU A 173 -21.78 10.91 2.86
CA LEU A 173 -22.13 10.18 1.63
C LEU A 173 -20.96 10.15 0.63
N ALA A 174 -20.02 11.10 0.71
CA ALA A 174 -18.84 11.12 -0.14
C ALA A 174 -17.82 10.03 0.26
N ASP A 175 -17.70 9.74 1.56
CA ASP A 175 -16.86 8.65 2.07
C ASP A 175 -17.41 7.29 1.63
N ALA A 176 -18.75 7.13 1.69
CA ALA A 176 -19.43 5.96 1.15
C ALA A 176 -19.27 5.81 -0.37
N GLU A 177 -19.31 6.92 -1.13
CA GLU A 177 -19.11 6.91 -2.58
C GLU A 177 -17.69 6.49 -2.93
N ALA A 178 -16.69 7.05 -2.25
CA ALA A 178 -15.29 6.67 -2.42
C ALA A 178 -15.08 5.18 -2.14
N TRP A 179 -15.66 4.66 -1.05
CA TRP A 179 -15.57 3.25 -0.70
C TRP A 179 -16.10 2.32 -1.79
N LEU A 180 -17.32 2.55 -2.28
CA LEU A 180 -17.95 1.68 -3.29
C LEU A 180 -17.13 1.64 -4.59
N ARG A 181 -16.50 2.77 -4.93
CA ARG A 181 -15.63 2.86 -6.10
C ARG A 181 -14.34 2.08 -5.91
N ASP A 182 -13.73 2.17 -4.73
CA ASP A 182 -12.42 1.56 -4.46
C ASP A 182 -12.53 0.06 -4.13
N ALA A 183 -13.55 -0.36 -3.38
CA ALA A 183 -13.74 -1.74 -2.96
C ALA A 183 -14.33 -2.63 -4.07
N ASN A 184 -15.19 -2.07 -4.92
CA ASN A 184 -15.96 -2.83 -5.91
C ASN A 184 -15.71 -2.38 -7.36
N GLY A 185 -14.83 -1.40 -7.58
CA GLY A 185 -14.52 -0.87 -8.91
C GLY A 185 -15.69 -0.10 -9.54
N TRP A 186 -16.68 0.32 -8.75
CA TRP A 186 -17.87 0.98 -9.26
C TRP A 186 -17.52 2.35 -9.85
N SER A 187 -18.27 2.74 -10.88
CA SER A 187 -18.25 4.11 -11.39
C SER A 187 -18.85 5.07 -10.37
N ARG A 188 -18.54 6.36 -10.56
CA ARG A 188 -19.09 7.43 -9.73
C ARG A 188 -20.63 7.45 -9.71
N ILE A 189 -21.25 7.09 -10.83
CA ILE A 189 -22.70 7.11 -10.99
C ILE A 189 -23.32 5.93 -10.24
N GLU A 190 -22.77 4.71 -10.40
CA GLU A 190 -23.26 3.50 -9.72
C GLU A 190 -23.21 3.66 -8.19
N ALA A 191 -22.10 4.18 -7.66
CA ALA A 191 -21.96 4.45 -6.24
C ALA A 191 -23.02 5.43 -5.71
N LYS A 192 -23.24 6.56 -6.40
CA LYS A 192 -24.24 7.56 -6.00
C LYS A 192 -25.67 7.03 -6.03
N VAL A 193 -26.03 6.25 -7.06
CA VAL A 193 -27.37 5.68 -7.21
C VAL A 193 -27.65 4.68 -6.08
N TYR A 194 -26.69 3.83 -5.75
CA TYR A 194 -26.82 2.88 -4.67
C TYR A 194 -26.97 3.57 -3.31
N ILE A 195 -26.14 4.57 -3.02
CA ILE A 195 -26.21 5.34 -1.77
C ILE A 195 -27.56 6.04 -1.62
N ALA A 196 -28.07 6.67 -2.68
CA ALA A 196 -29.38 7.30 -2.66
C ALA A 196 -30.51 6.28 -2.37
N ARG A 197 -30.41 5.07 -2.93
CA ARG A 197 -31.39 4.01 -2.72
C ARG A 197 -31.40 3.47 -1.30
N VAL A 198 -30.22 3.21 -0.73
CA VAL A 198 -30.08 2.76 0.67
C VAL A 198 -30.58 3.86 1.62
N ARG A 199 -30.25 5.13 1.36
CA ARG A 199 -30.74 6.26 2.16
C ARG A 199 -32.26 6.37 2.15
N ASP A 200 -32.89 6.24 0.98
CA ASP A 200 -34.35 6.24 0.83
C ASP A 200 -35.02 5.09 1.61
N MET A 201 -34.43 3.89 1.60
CA MET A 201 -34.90 2.76 2.40
C MET A 201 -34.81 3.05 3.91
N VAL A 202 -33.67 3.55 4.39
CA VAL A 202 -33.46 3.88 5.80
C VAL A 202 -34.41 4.99 6.27
N LEU A 203 -34.62 6.03 5.46
CA LEU A 203 -35.55 7.12 5.79
C LEU A 203 -37.00 6.62 5.89
N ARG A 204 -37.42 5.75 4.96
CA ARG A 204 -38.76 5.12 5.00
C ARG A 204 -38.95 4.27 6.25
N ASP A 205 -37.97 3.43 6.59
CA ASP A 205 -38.01 2.57 7.78
C ASP A 205 -38.02 3.41 9.08
N ALA A 206 -37.36 4.57 9.07
CA ALA A 206 -37.37 5.52 10.18
C ALA A 206 -38.64 6.40 10.25
N GLY A 207 -39.56 6.28 9.30
CA GLY A 207 -40.76 7.13 9.22
C GLY A 207 -40.45 8.60 8.93
N LEU A 208 -39.28 8.90 8.35
CA LEU A 208 -38.83 10.24 7.99
C LEU A 208 -38.99 10.44 6.48
N SER A 209 -39.52 11.58 6.05
CA SER A 209 -39.54 11.99 4.64
C SER A 209 -38.58 13.14 4.40
N ASP A 210 -37.78 13.06 3.35
CA ASP A 210 -36.92 14.15 2.89
C ASP A 210 -37.59 14.84 1.69
N ASP A 211 -38.01 16.09 1.85
CA ASP A 211 -38.60 16.91 0.78
C ASP A 211 -37.57 17.31 -0.31
N SER A 212 -36.28 16.96 -0.13
CA SER A 212 -35.20 17.28 -1.07
C SER A 212 -34.81 16.15 -2.03
N ALA A 213 -35.66 15.12 -2.21
CA ALA A 213 -35.44 14.08 -3.20
C ALA A 213 -35.54 14.62 -4.64
N THR A 214 -34.48 15.24 -5.14
CA THR A 214 -34.21 15.29 -6.58
C THR A 214 -34.06 13.85 -7.06
N VAL A 215 -35.16 13.32 -7.61
CA VAL A 215 -35.12 12.25 -8.60
C VAL A 215 -34.03 12.63 -9.58
N VAL A 216 -32.89 11.93 -9.54
CA VAL A 216 -31.94 11.95 -10.64
C VAL A 216 -32.74 11.45 -11.83
N LYS A 217 -33.20 12.37 -12.69
CA LYS A 217 -33.82 12.02 -13.96
C LYS A 217 -32.73 11.31 -14.75
N THR A 218 -32.84 9.99 -14.82
CA THR A 218 -32.02 9.16 -15.70
C THR A 218 -32.36 9.53 -17.13
N ASP A 219 -31.33 9.79 -17.94
CA ASP A 219 -31.47 9.94 -19.39
C ASP A 219 -32.04 8.62 -19.95
N PRO A 220 -33.11 8.64 -20.78
CA PRO A 220 -33.74 7.41 -21.30
C PRO A 220 -32.81 6.48 -22.05
N ASP A 221 -31.65 6.97 -22.49
CA ASP A 221 -30.69 6.24 -23.32
C ASP A 221 -29.60 5.49 -22.51
N ASP A 222 -29.61 5.59 -21.18
CA ASP A 222 -28.61 4.94 -20.35
C ASP A 222 -28.98 3.47 -20.06
N VAL A 223 -28.95 2.66 -21.13
CA VAL A 223 -29.33 1.24 -21.14
C VAL A 223 -28.54 0.42 -20.11
N ALA A 224 -27.29 0.80 -19.83
CA ALA A 224 -26.45 0.12 -18.84
C ALA A 224 -26.99 0.31 -17.42
N LEU A 225 -27.43 1.53 -17.07
CA LEU A 225 -28.00 1.86 -15.77
C LEU A 225 -29.39 1.25 -15.60
N ALA A 226 -30.22 1.28 -16.64
CA ALA A 226 -31.54 0.64 -16.63
C ALA A 226 -31.45 -0.88 -16.50
N THR A 227 -30.46 -1.51 -17.14
CA THR A 227 -30.19 -2.95 -17.04
C THR A 227 -29.66 -3.32 -15.66
N PHE A 228 -28.71 -2.55 -15.12
CA PHE A 228 -28.18 -2.73 -13.76
C PHE A 228 -29.29 -2.63 -12.69
N LEU A 229 -30.16 -1.61 -12.77
CA LEU A 229 -31.28 -1.43 -11.86
C LEU A 229 -32.36 -2.52 -11.98
N ARG A 230 -32.46 -3.16 -13.14
CA ARG A 230 -33.38 -4.27 -13.39
C ARG A 230 -32.82 -5.59 -12.87
N ASP A 231 -31.52 -5.83 -13.03
CA ASP A 231 -30.87 -7.08 -12.62
C ASP A 231 -30.60 -7.13 -11.12
N PHE A 232 -30.48 -5.98 -10.45
CA PHE A 232 -30.36 -5.90 -8.98
C PHE A 232 -31.67 -6.21 -8.23
N LYS A 233 -32.79 -6.42 -8.93
CA LYS A 233 -34.12 -6.61 -8.34
C LYS A 233 -34.48 -8.05 -7.93
N PHE A 234 -33.59 -9.03 -8.00
CA PHE A 234 -33.88 -10.39 -7.55
C PHE A 234 -32.70 -11.04 -6.82
N ASN A 235 -32.66 -10.86 -5.50
CA ASN A 235 -32.33 -11.87 -4.46
C ASN A 235 -32.15 -11.20 -3.08
N LEU A 236 -33.24 -10.64 -2.54
CA LEU A 236 -33.45 -10.46 -1.10
C LEU A 236 -34.81 -11.04 -0.75
#